data_AF-A0A528AU35-F1
#
_entry.id   AF-A0A528AU35-F1
#
_cell.length_a   1.000
_cell.length_b   1.000
_cell.length_c   1.000
_cell.angle_alpha   90.00
_cell.angle_beta   90.00
_cell.angle_gamma   90.00
#
_symmetry.space_group_name_H-M   'P 1'
#
loop_
_entity.id
_entity.type
_entity.pdbx_description
1 polymer ?
#
loop_
_entity_poly.entity_id
_entity_poly.type
_entity_poly.pdbx_seq_one_letter_code
_entity_poly.pdbx_strand_id
1 'polypeptide(L)'
;MPVVVAEDGITVLADHVYVMPQNVVITIDKGVLHLRQSNVLSRERKPIDIFLSALAEDQGEYAVGVILSGGDSDGTLGAKAIKERGGLTVAQAP
;
A
#
# COMPACT_ATOMS: atom_id res chain seq x y z
N MET A 1 -5.45 18.60 3.86
CA MET A 1 -4.65 17.48 3.33
C MET A 1 -3.24 17.88 2.85
N PRO A 2 -2.21 17.87 3.72
CA PRO A 2 -0.80 17.84 3.30
C PRO A 2 -0.41 16.58 2.53
N VAL A 3 0.58 16.72 1.65
CA VAL A 3 1.24 15.62 0.92
C VAL A 3 2.69 15.57 1.35
N VAL A 4 3.10 14.44 1.94
CA VAL A 4 4.46 14.24 2.47
C VAL A 4 5.06 12.94 1.95
N VAL A 5 6.38 12.89 1.85
CA VAL A 5 7.08 11.63 1.58
C VAL A 5 7.04 10.78 2.85
N ALA A 6 6.70 9.50 2.73
CA ALA A 6 6.67 8.58 3.86
C ALA A 6 8.09 8.37 4.42
N GLU A 7 8.20 8.34 5.74
CA GLU A 7 9.40 8.00 6.49
C GLU A 7 9.10 6.79 7.39
N ASP A 8 10.15 6.05 7.74
CA ASP A 8 10.02 4.88 8.61
C ASP A 8 9.53 5.28 10.00
N GLY A 9 8.56 4.53 10.54
CA GLY A 9 8.00 4.75 11.87
C GLY A 9 6.95 5.87 11.95
N ILE A 10 6.52 6.44 10.83
CA ILE A 10 5.44 7.43 10.81
C ILE A 10 4.11 6.78 11.18
N THR A 11 3.41 7.34 12.18
CA THR A 11 2.00 7.05 12.42
C THR A 11 1.13 7.74 11.38
N VAL A 12 0.27 6.98 10.71
CA VAL A 12 -0.69 7.48 9.72
C VAL A 12 -1.76 8.31 10.43
N LEU A 13 -1.96 9.54 9.94
CA LEU A 13 -2.97 10.47 10.44
C LEU A 13 -4.06 10.71 9.40
N ALA A 14 -5.27 11.02 9.88
CA ALA A 14 -6.37 11.46 9.03
C ALA A 14 -6.02 12.79 8.33
N ASP A 15 -6.62 13.02 7.15
CA ASP A 15 -6.35 14.21 6.31
C ASP A 15 -4.88 14.34 5.87
N HIS A 16 -4.17 13.22 5.61
CA HIS A 16 -2.79 13.23 5.10
C HIS A 16 -2.62 12.30 3.89
N VAL A 17 -1.72 12.66 2.97
CA VAL A 17 -1.26 11.80 1.88
C VAL A 17 0.21 11.48 2.08
N TYR A 18 0.54 10.19 2.12
CA TYR A 18 1.90 9.68 2.24
C TYR A 18 2.36 9.10 0.90
N VAL A 19 3.45 9.65 0.37
CA VAL A 19 4.02 9.24 -0.91
C VAL A 19 5.20 8.32 -0.67
N MET A 20 5.20 7.17 -1.32
CA MET A 20 6.29 6.21 -1.24
C MET A 20 7.60 6.78 -1.83
N PRO A 21 8.73 6.76 -1.10
CA PRO A 21 10.02 7.17 -1.65
C PRO A 21 10.56 6.16 -2.66
N GLN A 22 11.58 6.55 -3.41
CA GLN A 22 12.22 5.68 -4.39
C GLN A 22 12.99 4.53 -3.71
N ASN A 23 13.05 3.37 -4.38
CA ASN A 23 13.87 2.20 -4.00
C ASN A 23 13.58 1.61 -2.61
N VAL A 24 12.41 1.86 -2.04
CA VAL A 24 11.97 1.19 -0.81
C VAL A 24 10.79 0.28 -1.09
N VAL A 25 10.42 -0.52 -0.10
CA VAL A 25 9.10 -1.14 0.02
C VAL A 25 8.47 -0.65 1.32
N ILE A 26 7.18 -0.33 1.26
CA ILE A 26 6.39 0.14 2.39
C ILE A 26 5.42 -0.95 2.83
N THR A 27 5.31 -1.13 4.13
CA THR A 27 4.25 -1.90 4.80
C THR A 27 3.60 -1.05 5.90
N ILE A 28 2.52 -1.53 6.49
CA ILE A 28 1.84 -0.90 7.62
C ILE A 28 1.54 -1.94 8.69
N ASP A 29 1.74 -1.59 9.96
CA ASP A 29 1.31 -2.38 11.13
C ASP A 29 0.88 -1.40 12.23
N LYS A 30 -0.29 -1.63 12.81
CA LYS A 30 -0.92 -0.82 13.86
C LYS A 30 -0.98 0.68 13.49
N GLY A 31 -1.30 0.97 12.23
CA GLY A 31 -1.34 2.34 11.72
C GLY A 31 0.03 3.02 11.58
N VAL A 32 1.14 2.29 11.66
CA VAL A 32 2.50 2.82 11.51
C VAL A 32 3.11 2.32 10.21
N LEU A 33 3.66 3.25 9.40
CA LEU A 33 4.36 2.93 8.17
C LEU A 33 5.77 2.41 8.48
N HIS A 34 6.11 1.30 7.84
CA HIS A 34 7.43 0.69 7.93
C HIS A 34 8.09 0.67 6.55
N LEU A 35 9.30 1.21 6.46
CA LEU A 35 10.06 1.36 5.23
C LEU A 35 11.30 0.47 5.28
N ARG A 36 11.50 -0.33 4.25
CA ARG A 36 12.74 -1.10 4.06
C ARG A 36 13.32 -0.84 2.68
N GLN A 37 14.65 -0.87 2.58
CA GLN A 37 15.32 -0.77 1.28
C GLN A 37 14.92 -1.96 0.40
N SER A 38 14.52 -1.69 -0.84
CA SER A 38 14.22 -2.72 -1.81
C SER A 38 15.51 -3.42 -2.19
N ASN A 39 15.55 -4.75 -2.03
CA ASN A 39 16.73 -5.51 -2.41
C ASN A 39 16.81 -5.62 -3.94
N VAL A 40 17.77 -4.94 -4.56
CA VAL A 40 17.96 -4.95 -6.03
C VAL A 40 18.18 -6.37 -6.58
N LEU A 41 18.74 -7.28 -5.78
CA LEU A 41 19.01 -8.68 -6.16
C LEU A 41 17.76 -9.56 -6.09
N SER A 42 16.88 -9.27 -5.13
CA SER A 42 15.57 -9.89 -5.01
C SER A 42 14.57 -8.82 -5.42
N ARG A 43 14.39 -8.59 -6.74
CA ARG A 43 13.29 -7.76 -7.27
C ARG A 43 12.06 -8.08 -6.43
N GLU A 44 11.71 -7.23 -5.47
CA GLU A 44 10.49 -7.41 -4.69
C GLU A 44 9.40 -7.20 -5.73
N ARG A 45 8.90 -8.32 -6.23
CA ARG A 45 7.94 -8.32 -7.32
C ARG A 45 6.68 -7.85 -6.64
N LYS A 46 6.26 -6.64 -6.98
CA LYS A 46 4.95 -6.07 -6.66
C LYS A 46 4.83 -5.33 -5.32
N PRO A 47 5.51 -4.18 -5.15
CA PRO A 47 5.38 -3.35 -3.95
C PRO A 47 3.94 -2.90 -3.64
N ILE A 48 3.07 -2.72 -4.64
CA ILE A 48 1.66 -2.35 -4.39
C ILE A 48 0.92 -3.53 -3.76
N ASP A 49 1.10 -4.76 -4.29
CA ASP A 49 0.54 -5.97 -3.68
C ASP A 49 1.01 -6.15 -2.22
N ILE A 50 2.29 -5.90 -1.95
CA ILE A 50 2.86 -5.98 -0.59
C ILE A 50 2.16 -4.98 0.35
N PHE A 51 2.09 -3.71 -0.05
CA PHE A 51 1.49 -2.67 0.78
C PHE A 51 0.00 -2.92 1.01
N LEU A 52 -0.77 -3.20 -0.04
CA LEU A 52 -2.22 -3.44 0.08
C LEU A 52 -2.55 -4.70 0.89
N SER A 53 -1.70 -5.74 0.82
CA SER A 53 -1.87 -6.93 1.68
C SER A 53 -1.65 -6.59 3.15
N ALA A 54 -0.59 -5.84 3.48
CA ALA A 54 -0.34 -5.39 4.84
C ALA A 54 -1.48 -4.47 5.35
N LEU A 55 -1.98 -3.57 4.49
CA LEU A 55 -3.10 -2.70 4.81
C LEU A 55 -4.39 -3.50 5.09
N ALA A 56 -4.65 -4.55 4.32
CA ALA A 56 -5.78 -5.43 4.55
C ALA A 56 -5.69 -6.18 5.88
N GLU A 57 -4.48 -6.60 6.28
CA GLU A 57 -4.24 -7.26 7.56
C GLU A 57 -4.41 -6.29 8.75
N ASP A 58 -3.90 -5.06 8.62
CA ASP A 58 -3.93 -4.07 9.69
C ASP A 58 -5.31 -3.42 9.88
N GLN A 59 -5.96 -3.04 8.78
CA GLN A 59 -7.19 -2.23 8.80
C GLN A 59 -8.46 -3.04 8.50
N GLY A 60 -8.35 -4.27 8.00
CA GLY A 60 -9.50 -5.15 7.78
C GLY A 60 -10.58 -4.53 6.89
N GLU A 61 -11.81 -4.46 7.39
CA GLU A 61 -12.96 -3.88 6.68
C GLU A 61 -12.83 -2.36 6.44
N TYR A 62 -11.97 -1.67 7.19
CA TYR A 62 -11.70 -0.24 7.02
C TYR A 62 -10.70 0.04 5.90
N ALA A 63 -10.07 -0.99 5.31
CA ALA A 63 -9.15 -0.83 4.20
C ALA A 63 -9.89 -0.51 2.89
N VAL A 64 -9.42 0.51 2.16
CA VAL A 64 -9.88 0.84 0.81
C VAL A 64 -8.71 0.81 -0.16
N GLY A 65 -8.77 -0.06 -1.16
CA GLY A 65 -7.77 -0.15 -2.23
C GLY A 65 -8.27 0.52 -3.50
N VAL A 66 -7.52 1.49 -4.02
CA VAL A 66 -7.83 2.14 -5.31
C VAL A 66 -6.72 1.83 -6.30
N ILE A 67 -7.04 1.08 -7.36
CA ILE A 67 -6.10 0.75 -8.43
C ILE A 67 -6.31 1.69 -9.61
N LEU A 68 -5.27 2.41 -9.97
CA LEU A 68 -5.23 3.34 -11.12
C LEU A 68 -4.51 2.70 -12.31
N SER A 69 -4.54 3.38 -13.44
CA SER A 69 -3.85 2.97 -14.66
C SER A 69 -2.38 2.64 -14.39
N GLY A 70 -1.94 1.45 -14.77
CA GLY A 70 -0.58 0.94 -14.62
C GLY A 70 -0.24 -0.05 -15.73
N GLY A 71 1.05 -0.28 -15.97
CA GLY A 71 1.53 -1.14 -17.06
C GLY A 71 1.68 -2.62 -16.70
N ASP A 72 1.50 -2.99 -15.43
CA ASP A 72 1.66 -4.35 -14.94
C ASP A 72 0.49 -4.82 -14.07
N SER A 73 0.63 -6.01 -13.48
CA SER A 73 -0.38 -6.63 -12.62
C SER A 73 -0.12 -6.39 -11.12
N ASP A 74 0.71 -5.42 -10.77
CA ASP A 74 0.91 -5.02 -9.37
C ASP A 74 -0.37 -4.38 -8.82
N GLY A 75 -0.75 -4.76 -7.59
CA GLY A 75 -2.00 -4.39 -6.94
C GLY A 75 -3.16 -5.37 -7.12
N THR A 76 -3.04 -6.39 -7.99
CA THR A 76 -4.10 -7.41 -8.18
C THR A 76 -4.29 -8.30 -6.96
N LEU A 77 -3.20 -8.83 -6.39
CA LEU A 77 -3.27 -9.71 -5.22
C LEU A 77 -3.60 -8.91 -3.96
N GLY A 78 -3.07 -7.69 -3.86
CA GLY A 78 -3.37 -6.77 -2.78
C GLY A 78 -4.84 -6.34 -2.75
N ALA A 79 -5.43 -6.04 -3.91
CA ALA A 79 -6.85 -5.75 -4.01
C ALA A 79 -7.71 -6.98 -3.61
N LYS A 80 -7.29 -8.18 -3.99
CA LYS A 80 -7.94 -9.41 -3.53
C LYS A 80 -7.87 -9.54 -2.00
N ALA A 81 -6.71 -9.31 -1.40
CA ALA A 81 -6.52 -9.39 0.06
C ALA A 81 -7.43 -8.41 0.81
N ILE A 82 -7.53 -7.15 0.35
CA ILE A 82 -8.47 -6.16 0.91
C ILE A 82 -9.91 -6.69 0.87
N LYS A 83 -10.32 -7.25 -0.27
CA LYS A 83 -11.69 -7.75 -0.43
C LYS A 83 -11.98 -8.96 0.46
N GLU A 84 -11.03 -9.88 0.61
CA GLU A 84 -11.16 -11.06 1.49
C GLU A 84 -11.25 -10.67 2.98
N ARG A 85 -10.73 -9.50 3.36
CA ARG A 85 -10.81 -8.94 4.71
C ARG A 85 -12.03 -8.04 4.96
N GLY A 86 -12.95 -7.96 3.99
CA GLY A 86 -14.18 -7.17 4.09
C GLY A 86 -14.04 -5.70 3.65
N GLY A 87 -12.85 -5.29 3.21
CA GLY A 87 -12.61 -3.93 2.71
C GLY A 87 -13.21 -3.67 1.33
N LEU A 88 -13.04 -2.44 0.87
CA LEU A 88 -13.52 -1.97 -0.42
C LEU A 88 -12.38 -1.87 -1.43
N THR A 89 -12.62 -2.29 -2.67
CA THR A 89 -11.69 -2.05 -3.77
C THR A 89 -12.40 -1.38 -4.94
N VAL A 90 -11.69 -0.44 -5.57
CA VAL A 90 -12.15 0.31 -6.74
C VAL A 90 -11.03 0.30 -7.78
N ALA A 91 -11.39 0.18 -9.05
CA ALA A 91 -10.46 0.28 -10.16
C ALA A 91 -10.90 1.40 -11.12
N GLN A 92 -9.93 2.08 -11.72
CA GLN A 92 -10.16 3.05 -12.78
C GLN A 92 -10.84 2.37 -13.98
N ALA A 93 -11.89 3.00 -14.51
CA ALA A 93 -12.51 2.57 -15.77
C ALA A 93 -11.61 2.89 -16.97
N PRO A 94 -11.65 2.09 -18.05
CA PRO A 94 -10.87 2.33 -19.26
C PRO A 94 -11.10 3.71 -19.90
#